data_AF-A0A6J7FJL5-F1
#
_entry.id   AF-A0A6J7FJL5-F1
#
_cell.length_a   1.000
_cell.length_b   1.000
_cell.length_c   1.000
_cell.angle_alpha   90.00
_cell.angle_beta   90.00
_cell.angle_gamma   90.00
#
_symmetry.space_group_name_H-M   'P 1'
#
loop_
_entity.id
_entity.type
_entity.pdbx_description
1 polymer ?
#
loop_
_entity_poly.entity_id
_entity_poly.type
_entity_poly.pdbx_seq_one_letter_code
_entity_poly.pdbx_strand_id
1 'polypeptide(L)'
;MRPSALGLGLGTTLGGFVGFKARGKTLVPWPTKVQDVFPSALGGLTGTLVGVGVDVFIAAARRPQRVPAAILATAGIFAVAGLAGKYAAGNVLAGMAAKGRDLDFGFAHAPQDPLVTGSAASAIPYPTLGREGARFVGTITTPEDVTFVTGESRVIEPVRVFIGVESAATVSERVQLAIEELQRTGAFDRAHLLIQAPAGTGYANSTPVDVLEILSLGDCASVAVGYGLLPSFLSLGKVAIAAQTQRELLDAILAELRDRQSKPRLLLYGESLGAKVQEAAVPAGLLDLDAYGIAQALWVGTPGGKVADEFHARCSQSSITVDRPEQIPADLTDRPRVWFLEHDGDPVVRFRPELLNQSPFWLDPAKPRGRNIPESMTWVPWVTWAQVLVDVLYATNVKPGDFQSLGHDYRADLGAVVTAAFALNSNPEVAKRLEQRLRELEVDRASRIEVSA
;
A
#
# COMPACT_ATOMS: atom_id res chain seq x y z
N MET A 1 28.55 -23.29 -26.12
CA MET A 1 28.09 -24.52 -26.81
C MET A 1 27.29 -24.09 -28.04
N ARG A 2 27.41 -24.76 -29.20
CA ARG A 2 26.47 -24.50 -30.31
C ARG A 2 25.11 -25.12 -29.95
N PRO A 3 24.00 -24.40 -30.13
CA PRO A 3 22.69 -24.92 -29.76
C PRO A 3 22.33 -26.15 -30.58
N SER A 4 21.70 -27.15 -29.97
CA SER A 4 21.22 -28.32 -30.70
C SER A 4 19.96 -27.99 -31.48
N ALA A 5 19.71 -28.69 -32.60
CA ALA A 5 18.49 -28.53 -33.37
C ALA A 5 17.22 -28.81 -32.51
N LEU A 6 17.33 -29.76 -31.57
CA LEU A 6 16.26 -30.08 -30.63
C LEU A 6 16.02 -28.95 -29.63
N GLY A 7 17.08 -28.39 -29.04
CA GLY A 7 17.00 -27.24 -28.13
C GLY A 7 16.40 -26.00 -28.83
N LEU A 8 16.83 -25.73 -30.07
CA LEU A 8 16.32 -24.61 -30.86
C LEU A 8 14.83 -24.79 -31.22
N GLY A 9 14.44 -26.00 -31.66
CA GLY A 9 13.05 -26.32 -32.04
C GLY A 9 12.08 -26.27 -30.85
N LEU A 10 12.43 -26.91 -29.74
CA LEU A 10 11.61 -26.88 -28.52
C LEU A 10 11.54 -25.48 -27.92
N GLY A 11 12.66 -24.75 -27.88
CA GLY A 11 12.71 -23.37 -27.41
C GLY A 11 11.80 -22.46 -28.25
N THR A 12 11.89 -22.53 -29.58
CA THR A 12 11.05 -21.69 -30.47
C THR A 12 9.56 -22.00 -30.30
N THR A 13 9.20 -23.28 -30.20
CA THR A 13 7.79 -23.71 -30.08
C THR A 13 7.18 -23.25 -28.75
N LEU A 14 7.86 -23.52 -27.63
CA LEU A 14 7.38 -23.11 -26.31
C LEU A 14 7.41 -21.60 -26.13
N GLY A 15 8.44 -20.92 -26.66
CA GLY A 15 8.52 -19.46 -26.67
C GLY A 15 7.38 -18.82 -27.46
N GLY A 16 7.05 -19.34 -28.63
CA GLY A 16 5.91 -18.89 -29.43
C GLY A 16 4.57 -19.09 -28.73
N PHE A 17 4.36 -20.24 -28.09
CA PHE A 17 3.16 -20.52 -27.29
C PHE A 17 3.01 -19.56 -26.10
N VAL A 18 4.09 -19.34 -25.33
CA VAL A 18 4.11 -18.38 -24.22
C VAL A 18 3.83 -16.97 -24.72
N GLY A 19 4.49 -16.54 -25.80
CA GLY A 19 4.27 -15.23 -26.38
C GLY A 19 2.85 -15.04 -26.93
N PHE A 20 2.17 -16.09 -27.36
CA PHE A 20 0.75 -16.03 -27.71
C PHE A 20 -0.13 -15.93 -26.47
N LYS A 21 0.08 -16.78 -25.45
CA LYS A 21 -0.70 -16.80 -24.20
C LYS A 21 -0.52 -15.54 -23.35
N ALA A 22 0.61 -14.87 -23.48
CA ALA A 22 0.86 -13.59 -22.84
C ALA A 22 0.08 -12.42 -23.48
N ARG A 23 -0.56 -12.63 -24.65
CA ARG A 23 -1.46 -11.66 -25.28
C ARG A 23 -2.84 -11.80 -24.67
N GLY A 24 -3.31 -10.76 -24.00
CA GLY A 24 -4.65 -10.75 -23.42
C GLY A 24 -4.86 -9.54 -22.53
N LYS A 25 -6.12 -9.30 -22.17
CA LYS A 25 -6.44 -8.33 -21.12
C LYS A 25 -5.93 -8.87 -19.77
N THR A 26 -5.35 -7.99 -18.99
CA THR A 26 -4.84 -8.25 -17.64
C THR A 26 -5.62 -7.42 -16.62
N LEU A 27 -5.21 -7.41 -15.35
CA LEU A 27 -5.98 -6.78 -14.28
C LEU A 27 -6.06 -5.25 -14.42
N VAL A 28 -5.03 -4.62 -15.01
CA VAL A 28 -5.00 -3.18 -15.25
C VAL A 28 -4.55 -2.86 -16.68
N PRO A 29 -4.99 -1.75 -17.28
CA PRO A 29 -4.56 -1.37 -18.62
C PRO A 29 -3.07 -1.01 -18.65
N TRP A 30 -2.30 -1.67 -19.51
CA TRP A 30 -0.89 -1.32 -19.73
C TRP A 30 -0.73 -0.26 -20.83
N PRO A 31 0.36 0.54 -20.81
CA PRO A 31 0.72 1.36 -21.96
C PRO A 31 0.94 0.51 -23.22
N THR A 32 0.54 1.02 -24.40
CA THR A 32 0.61 0.28 -25.68
C THR A 32 2.00 -0.31 -25.94
N LYS A 33 3.07 0.45 -25.67
CA LYS A 33 4.45 -0.02 -25.83
C LYS A 33 4.75 -1.29 -25.01
N VAL A 34 4.17 -1.41 -23.81
CA VAL A 34 4.34 -2.60 -22.97
C VAL A 34 3.53 -3.77 -23.52
N GLN A 35 2.29 -3.52 -23.95
CA GLN A 35 1.44 -4.54 -24.58
C GLN A 35 2.09 -5.18 -25.82
N ASP A 36 2.79 -4.37 -26.62
CA ASP A 36 3.45 -4.84 -27.85
C ASP A 36 4.72 -5.64 -27.57
N VAL A 37 5.52 -5.20 -26.60
CA VAL A 37 6.85 -5.76 -26.32
C VAL A 37 6.79 -6.96 -25.38
N PHE A 38 5.96 -6.91 -24.34
CA PHE A 38 5.95 -7.90 -23.27
C PHE A 38 5.75 -9.35 -23.77
N PRO A 39 4.78 -9.67 -24.65
CA PRO A 39 4.57 -11.03 -25.08
C PRO A 39 5.77 -11.60 -25.85
N SER A 40 6.39 -10.79 -26.70
CA SER A 40 7.58 -11.17 -27.48
C SER A 40 8.80 -11.34 -26.58
N ALA A 41 9.00 -10.45 -25.62
CA ALA A 41 10.09 -10.53 -24.65
C ALA A 41 9.98 -11.78 -23.76
N LEU A 42 8.79 -12.04 -23.22
CA LEU A 42 8.55 -13.21 -22.37
C LEU A 42 8.71 -14.51 -23.16
N GLY A 43 8.15 -14.59 -24.38
CA GLY A 43 8.32 -15.74 -25.27
C GLY A 43 9.78 -16.00 -25.64
N GLY A 44 10.55 -14.95 -25.96
CA GLY A 44 11.98 -15.06 -26.24
C GLY A 44 12.79 -15.57 -25.05
N LEU A 45 12.48 -15.07 -23.85
CA LEU A 45 13.12 -15.53 -22.60
C LEU A 45 12.81 -17.01 -22.34
N THR A 46 11.55 -17.43 -22.43
CA THR A 46 11.16 -18.84 -22.27
C THR A 46 11.86 -19.72 -23.31
N GLY A 47 11.86 -19.31 -24.58
CA GLY A 47 12.47 -20.10 -25.64
C GLY A 47 13.98 -20.29 -25.44
N THR A 48 14.66 -19.25 -24.95
CA THR A 48 16.08 -19.31 -24.60
C THR A 48 16.33 -20.25 -23.43
N LEU A 49 15.57 -20.12 -22.34
CA LEU A 49 15.73 -20.94 -21.14
C LEU A 49 15.49 -22.43 -21.43
N VAL A 50 14.44 -22.75 -22.20
CA VAL A 50 14.14 -24.13 -22.61
C VAL A 50 15.23 -24.67 -23.52
N GLY A 51 15.65 -23.91 -24.54
CA GLY A 51 16.68 -24.35 -25.47
C GLY A 51 18.00 -24.65 -24.77
N VAL A 52 18.44 -23.75 -23.88
CA VAL A 52 19.63 -23.95 -23.05
C VAL A 52 19.48 -25.15 -22.11
N GLY A 53 18.33 -25.31 -21.45
CA GLY A 53 18.06 -26.43 -20.56
C GLY A 53 18.13 -27.78 -21.27
N VAL A 54 17.56 -27.88 -22.47
CA VAL A 54 17.64 -29.07 -23.34
C VAL A 54 19.09 -29.34 -23.75
N ASP A 55 19.83 -28.31 -24.15
CA ASP A 55 21.23 -28.46 -24.54
C ASP A 55 22.12 -28.91 -23.38
N VAL A 56 21.88 -28.39 -22.17
CA VAL A 56 22.56 -28.80 -20.94
C VAL A 56 22.21 -30.25 -20.59
N PHE A 57 20.94 -30.65 -20.68
CA PHE A 57 20.51 -32.04 -20.45
C PHE A 57 21.17 -33.01 -21.45
N ILE A 58 21.18 -32.68 -22.74
CA ILE A 58 21.85 -33.47 -23.77
C ILE A 58 23.36 -33.56 -23.50
N ALA A 59 23.99 -32.45 -23.11
CA ALA A 59 25.40 -32.43 -22.75
C ALA A 59 25.69 -33.29 -21.51
N ALA A 60 24.82 -33.25 -20.51
CA ALA A 60 24.90 -34.05 -19.30
C ALA A 60 24.75 -35.55 -19.59
N ALA A 61 23.81 -35.93 -20.45
CA ALA A 61 23.60 -37.31 -20.87
C ALA A 61 24.77 -37.86 -21.70
N ARG A 62 25.44 -37.02 -22.50
CA ARG A 62 26.57 -37.44 -23.36
C ARG A 62 27.93 -37.39 -22.67
N ARG A 63 28.15 -36.44 -21.76
CA ARG A 63 29.43 -36.20 -21.06
C ARG A 63 29.19 -35.71 -19.64
N PRO A 64 28.79 -36.60 -18.70
CA PRO A 64 28.41 -36.23 -17.33
C PRO A 64 29.53 -35.51 -16.57
N GLN A 65 30.79 -35.77 -16.92
CA GLN A 65 31.98 -35.21 -16.27
C GLN A 65 32.17 -33.69 -16.47
N ARG A 66 31.46 -33.06 -17.43
CA ARG A 66 31.57 -31.61 -17.74
C ARG A 66 30.39 -30.78 -17.24
N VAL A 67 29.38 -31.42 -16.65
CA VAL A 67 28.18 -30.79 -16.09
C VAL A 67 28.50 -29.78 -14.97
N PRO A 68 29.41 -30.06 -14.02
CA PRO A 68 29.73 -29.12 -12.95
C PRO A 68 30.30 -27.80 -13.50
N ALA A 69 31.18 -27.86 -14.52
CA ALA A 69 31.81 -26.69 -15.10
C ALA A 69 30.81 -25.79 -15.87
N ALA A 70 29.84 -26.39 -16.58
CA ALA A 70 28.80 -25.65 -17.29
C ALA A 70 27.79 -24.98 -16.33
N ILE A 71 27.42 -25.67 -15.25
CA ILE A 71 26.58 -25.11 -14.18
C ILE A 71 27.33 -23.96 -13.47
N LEU A 72 28.61 -24.15 -13.12
CA LEU A 72 29.44 -23.13 -12.48
C LEU A 72 29.67 -21.91 -13.36
N ALA A 73 29.89 -22.08 -14.67
CA ALA A 73 30.06 -20.95 -15.59
C ALA A 73 28.76 -20.15 -15.73
N THR A 74 27.61 -20.83 -15.79
CA THR A 74 26.30 -20.19 -15.87
C THR A 74 25.97 -19.47 -14.55
N ALA A 75 26.20 -20.14 -13.42
CA ALA A 75 26.05 -19.55 -12.09
C ALA A 75 27.00 -18.35 -11.87
N GLY A 76 28.23 -18.40 -12.39
CA GLY A 76 29.20 -17.31 -12.33
C GLY A 76 28.75 -16.08 -13.13
N ILE A 77 28.17 -16.26 -14.32
CA ILE A 77 27.59 -15.17 -15.12
C ILE A 77 26.41 -14.54 -14.38
N PHE A 78 25.51 -15.36 -13.81
CA PHE A 78 24.40 -14.84 -13.00
C PHE A 78 24.87 -14.16 -11.71
N ALA A 79 25.95 -14.64 -11.08
CA ALA A 79 26.52 -14.03 -9.89
C ALA A 79 27.16 -12.66 -10.19
N VAL A 80 27.92 -12.55 -11.28
CA VAL A 80 28.54 -11.28 -11.72
C VAL A 80 27.46 -10.29 -12.17
N ALA A 81 26.45 -10.74 -12.91
CA ALA A 81 25.29 -9.92 -13.28
C ALA A 81 24.50 -9.46 -12.03
N GLY A 82 24.33 -10.34 -11.05
CA GLY A 82 23.70 -10.01 -9.77
C GLY A 82 24.50 -8.99 -8.95
N LEU A 83 25.84 -9.09 -8.95
CA LEU A 83 26.71 -8.16 -8.24
C LEU A 83 26.74 -6.76 -8.90
N ALA A 84 26.81 -6.71 -10.24
CA ALA A 84 26.70 -5.48 -11.01
C ALA A 84 25.31 -4.82 -10.85
N GLY A 85 24.25 -5.64 -10.86
CA GLY A 85 22.88 -5.20 -10.59
C GLY A 85 22.71 -4.62 -9.18
N LYS A 86 23.35 -5.22 -8.17
CA LYS A 86 23.34 -4.70 -6.78
C LYS A 86 23.99 -3.32 -6.68
N TYR A 87 25.10 -3.08 -7.38
CA TYR A 87 25.81 -1.80 -7.36
C TYR A 87 25.03 -0.70 -8.10
N ALA A 88 24.46 -1.02 -9.27
CA ALA A 88 23.59 -0.11 -10.01
C ALA A 88 22.31 0.23 -9.22
N ALA A 89 21.72 -0.76 -8.55
CA ALA A 89 20.55 -0.56 -7.69
C ALA A 89 20.85 0.36 -6.51
N GLY A 90 22.03 0.27 -5.89
CA GLY A 90 22.42 1.14 -4.77
C GLY A 90 22.36 2.63 -5.09
N ASN A 91 22.86 3.04 -6.26
CA ASN A 91 22.85 4.44 -6.68
C ASN A 91 21.44 4.94 -7.05
N VAL A 92 20.64 4.09 -7.69
CA VAL A 92 19.23 4.41 -8.00
C VAL A 92 18.41 4.55 -6.71
N LEU A 93 18.61 3.63 -5.75
CA LEU A 93 17.93 3.67 -4.44
C LEU A 93 18.32 4.91 -3.62
N ALA A 94 19.60 5.30 -3.64
CA ALA A 94 20.05 6.54 -3.00
C ALA A 94 19.41 7.79 -3.63
N GLY A 95 19.30 7.84 -4.96
CA GLY A 95 18.61 8.92 -5.68
C GLY A 95 17.11 8.98 -5.38
N MET A 96 16.44 7.83 -5.24
CA MET A 96 15.03 7.77 -4.82
C MET A 96 14.84 8.25 -3.37
N ALA A 97 15.74 7.85 -2.47
CA ALA A 97 15.70 8.30 -1.08
C ALA A 97 15.94 9.81 -0.97
N ALA A 98 16.86 10.38 -1.77
CA ALA A 98 17.06 11.82 -1.84
C ALA A 98 15.79 12.55 -2.29
N LYS A 99 15.13 12.07 -3.36
CA LYS A 99 13.81 12.60 -3.78
C LYS A 99 12.74 12.46 -2.70
N GLY A 100 12.84 11.50 -1.78
CA GLY A 100 11.91 11.37 -0.65
C GLY A 100 12.08 12.46 0.42
N ARG A 101 13.21 13.17 0.43
CA ARG A 101 13.48 14.30 1.34
C ARG A 101 13.02 15.64 0.78
N ASP A 102 13.13 15.80 -0.53
CA ASP A 102 12.80 17.05 -1.21
C ASP A 102 11.30 17.34 -1.06
N LEU A 103 10.97 18.44 -0.39
CA LEU A 103 9.60 18.89 -0.21
C LEU A 103 9.06 19.42 -1.55
N ASP A 104 7.83 19.09 -1.90
CA ASP A 104 7.21 19.72 -3.07
C ASP A 104 6.94 21.19 -2.78
N PHE A 105 6.97 22.02 -3.83
CA PHE A 105 6.82 23.47 -3.72
C PHE A 105 5.57 23.88 -2.94
N GLY A 106 4.42 23.24 -3.20
CA GLY A 106 3.16 23.51 -2.50
C GLY A 106 3.14 23.12 -1.02
N PHE A 107 4.18 22.44 -0.52
CA PHE A 107 4.35 22.01 0.87
C PHE A 107 5.68 22.46 1.47
N ALA A 108 6.38 23.40 0.84
CA ALA A 108 7.70 23.85 1.28
C ALA A 108 7.68 24.66 2.60
N HIS A 109 6.53 25.21 2.97
CA HIS A 109 6.37 26.04 4.16
C HIS A 109 5.68 25.27 5.29
N ALA A 110 6.17 25.48 6.50
CA ALA A 110 5.61 24.89 7.70
C ALA A 110 4.15 25.31 7.94
N PRO A 111 3.30 24.42 8.49
CA PRO A 111 1.94 24.76 8.89
C PRO A 111 1.94 25.83 9.99
N GLN A 112 0.94 26.69 9.97
CA GLN A 112 0.77 27.74 10.99
C GLN A 112 -0.02 27.26 12.21
N ASP A 113 -0.82 26.21 12.04
CA ASP A 113 -1.66 25.65 13.09
C ASP A 113 -0.79 25.02 14.19
N PRO A 114 -0.88 25.47 15.45
CA PRO A 114 -0.10 24.92 16.55
C PRO A 114 -0.42 23.45 16.84
N LEU A 115 -1.55 22.91 16.40
CA LEU A 115 -1.96 21.51 16.58
C LEU A 115 -1.36 20.55 15.56
N VAL A 116 -0.53 21.07 14.66
CA VAL A 116 0.07 20.29 13.58
C VAL A 116 1.59 20.22 13.77
N THR A 117 2.16 19.02 13.58
CA THR A 117 3.60 18.82 13.68
C THR A 117 4.35 19.66 12.63
N GLY A 118 5.49 20.20 13.06
CA GLY A 118 6.33 21.09 12.25
C GLY A 118 5.90 22.56 12.24
N SER A 119 4.80 22.92 12.93
CA SER A 119 4.44 24.32 13.19
C SER A 119 5.42 25.00 14.13
N ALA A 120 5.28 26.32 14.31
CA ALA A 120 6.12 27.09 15.23
C ALA A 120 5.99 26.63 16.71
N ALA A 121 4.91 25.94 17.07
CA ALA A 121 4.70 25.37 18.40
C ALA A 121 5.30 23.96 18.56
N SER A 122 5.68 23.30 17.46
CA SER A 122 6.26 21.95 17.44
C SER A 122 7.78 22.00 17.62
N ALA A 123 8.32 21.11 18.45
CA ALA A 123 9.76 20.95 18.60
C ALA A 123 10.42 20.20 17.42
N ILE A 124 9.62 19.54 16.57
CA ILE A 124 10.10 18.80 15.40
C ILE A 124 10.42 19.78 14.26
N PRO A 125 11.66 19.82 13.74
CA PRO A 125 11.99 20.68 12.62
C PRO A 125 11.25 20.24 11.35
N TYR A 126 10.50 21.14 10.73
CA TYR A 126 9.66 20.86 9.56
C TYR A 126 10.36 20.10 8.42
N PRO A 127 11.62 20.40 8.04
CA PRO A 127 12.29 19.65 6.97
C PRO A 127 12.52 18.16 7.29
N THR A 128 12.55 17.78 8.58
CA THR A 128 12.81 16.37 8.98
C THR A 128 11.61 15.46 8.76
N LEU A 129 10.42 16.02 8.53
CA LEU A 129 9.21 15.26 8.18
C LEU A 129 9.37 14.54 6.83
N GLY A 130 10.23 15.06 5.95
CA GLY A 130 10.37 14.59 4.58
C GLY A 130 9.16 14.93 3.72
N ARG A 131 9.20 14.54 2.44
CA ARG A 131 8.18 14.92 1.45
C ARG A 131 6.77 14.49 1.84
N GLU A 132 6.59 13.21 2.15
CA GLU A 132 5.25 12.68 2.45
C GLU A 132 4.73 13.18 3.79
N GLY A 133 5.61 13.40 4.78
CA GLY A 133 5.23 14.02 6.05
C GLY A 133 4.75 15.46 5.87
N ALA A 134 5.46 16.26 5.06
CA ALA A 134 5.05 17.61 4.71
C ALA A 134 3.69 17.66 3.98
N ARG A 135 3.44 16.71 3.05
CA ARG A 135 2.12 16.55 2.42
C ARG A 135 1.03 16.20 3.43
N PHE A 136 1.31 15.26 4.33
CA PHE A 136 0.34 14.81 5.34
C PHE A 136 -0.10 15.96 6.25
N VAL A 137 0.86 16.71 6.80
CA VAL A 137 0.56 17.83 7.71
C VAL A 137 0.05 19.08 6.97
N GLY A 138 0.44 19.27 5.71
CA GLY A 138 0.05 20.42 4.89
C GLY A 138 -1.31 20.29 4.18
N THR A 139 -2.06 19.22 4.46
CA THR A 139 -3.37 18.91 3.84
C THR A 139 -4.52 18.78 4.87
N ILE A 140 -4.39 19.48 6.00
CA ILE A 140 -5.41 19.53 7.06
C ILE A 140 -6.76 20.05 6.55
N THR A 141 -7.85 19.42 6.99
CA THR A 141 -9.23 19.86 6.69
C THR A 141 -9.48 21.24 7.30
N THR A 142 -10.11 22.13 6.53
CA THR A 142 -10.47 23.47 7.01
C THR A 142 -11.87 23.51 7.63
N PRO A 143 -12.17 24.50 8.49
CA PRO A 143 -13.54 24.75 8.95
C PRO A 143 -14.59 24.88 7.84
N GLU A 144 -14.18 25.40 6.67
CA GLU A 144 -15.03 25.54 5.49
C GLU A 144 -15.42 24.17 4.91
N ASP A 145 -14.47 23.24 4.84
CA ASP A 145 -14.73 21.87 4.36
C ASP A 145 -15.74 21.16 5.27
N VAL A 146 -15.57 21.30 6.59
CA VAL A 146 -16.50 20.72 7.57
C VAL A 146 -17.89 21.34 7.42
N THR A 147 -17.98 22.67 7.35
CA THR A 147 -19.25 23.40 7.21
C THR A 147 -19.95 23.01 5.90
N PHE A 148 -19.21 22.91 4.80
CA PHE A 148 -19.75 22.50 3.50
C PHE A 148 -20.37 21.10 3.55
N VAL A 149 -19.67 20.13 4.16
CA VAL A 149 -20.14 18.74 4.19
C VAL A 149 -21.25 18.55 5.21
N THR A 150 -21.05 19.00 6.44
CA THR A 150 -21.93 18.67 7.58
C THR A 150 -23.06 19.69 7.78
N GLY A 151 -22.84 20.94 7.38
CA GLY A 151 -23.71 22.07 7.72
C GLY A 151 -23.45 22.64 9.13
N GLU A 152 -22.54 22.05 9.89
CA GLU A 152 -22.20 22.48 11.25
C GLU A 152 -21.10 23.53 11.22
N SER A 153 -21.29 24.62 11.98
CA SER A 153 -20.31 25.70 12.10
C SER A 153 -19.46 25.62 13.37
N ARG A 154 -19.87 24.79 14.34
CA ARG A 154 -19.10 24.55 15.56
C ARG A 154 -18.12 23.42 15.30
N VAL A 155 -16.92 23.80 14.91
CA VAL A 155 -15.82 22.88 14.62
C VAL A 155 -14.66 23.18 15.57
N ILE A 156 -13.81 22.19 15.78
CA ILE A 156 -12.54 22.37 16.47
C ILE A 156 -11.41 21.98 15.53
N GLU A 157 -10.24 22.59 15.67
CA GLU A 157 -9.10 22.29 14.81
C GLU A 157 -8.60 20.86 15.08
N PRO A 158 -8.49 20.00 14.05
CA PRO A 158 -8.04 18.63 14.23
C PRO A 158 -6.52 18.56 14.46
N VAL A 159 -6.07 17.48 15.09
CA VAL A 159 -4.65 17.25 15.35
C VAL A 159 -4.04 16.34 14.27
N ARG A 160 -2.92 16.75 13.68
CA ARG A 160 -2.10 15.89 12.79
C ARG A 160 -0.67 15.81 13.27
N VAL A 161 -0.26 14.60 13.68
CA VAL A 161 1.09 14.28 14.11
C VAL A 161 1.80 13.41 13.08
N PHE A 162 2.97 13.85 12.62
CA PHE A 162 3.81 13.06 11.73
C PHE A 162 5.27 13.14 12.15
N ILE A 163 5.88 11.99 12.44
CA ILE A 163 7.30 11.92 12.74
C ILE A 163 8.03 11.32 11.55
N GLY A 164 8.91 12.12 10.94
CA GLY A 164 9.73 11.69 9.82
C GLY A 164 10.81 10.70 10.25
N VAL A 165 11.25 9.88 9.30
CA VAL A 165 12.32 8.90 9.53
C VAL A 165 13.64 9.55 9.94
N GLU A 166 13.87 10.82 9.57
CA GLU A 166 15.07 11.60 9.89
C GLU A 166 14.91 12.49 11.13
N SER A 167 13.73 12.51 11.77
CA SER A 167 13.50 13.28 13.00
C SER A 167 14.26 12.71 14.21
N ALA A 168 14.59 11.43 14.20
CA ALA A 168 15.50 10.80 15.16
C ALA A 168 16.13 9.51 14.61
N ALA A 169 17.21 9.04 15.25
CA ALA A 169 18.04 7.95 14.75
C ALA A 169 17.39 6.56 14.94
N THR A 170 16.70 6.36 16.05
CA THR A 170 16.11 5.07 16.43
C THR A 170 14.59 5.06 16.32
N VAL A 171 14.00 3.85 16.29
CA VAL A 171 12.54 3.68 16.34
C VAL A 171 11.98 4.27 17.62
N SER A 172 12.54 3.90 18.77
CA SER A 172 12.05 4.33 20.08
C SER A 172 12.11 5.85 20.27
N GLU A 173 13.17 6.52 19.81
CA GLU A 173 13.24 7.98 19.85
C GLU A 173 12.16 8.62 18.96
N ARG A 174 11.89 8.07 17.76
CA ARG A 174 10.82 8.60 16.89
C ARG A 174 9.44 8.38 17.49
N VAL A 175 9.20 7.23 18.14
CA VAL A 175 7.94 6.98 18.85
C VAL A 175 7.80 7.93 20.03
N GLN A 176 8.87 8.16 20.79
CA GLN A 176 8.86 9.12 21.90
C GLN A 176 8.49 10.53 21.41
N LEU A 177 9.07 11.00 20.31
CA LEU A 177 8.70 12.27 19.67
C LEU A 177 7.22 12.31 19.25
N ALA A 178 6.67 11.18 18.77
CA ALA A 178 5.26 11.09 18.42
C ALA A 178 4.35 11.22 19.65
N ILE A 179 4.70 10.57 20.76
CA ILE A 179 3.95 10.69 22.02
C ILE A 179 4.03 12.11 22.58
N GLU A 180 5.19 12.75 22.54
CA GLU A 180 5.38 14.14 22.98
C GLU A 180 4.52 15.11 22.15
N GLU A 181 4.48 14.95 20.83
CA GLU A 181 3.61 15.75 19.96
C GLU A 181 2.12 15.48 20.23
N LEU A 182 1.72 14.22 20.46
CA LEU A 182 0.34 13.87 20.83
C LEU A 182 -0.07 14.47 22.17
N GLN A 183 0.83 14.47 23.16
CA GLN A 183 0.59 15.11 24.46
C GLN A 183 0.49 16.64 24.31
N ARG A 184 1.44 17.26 23.59
CA ARG A 184 1.49 18.72 23.37
C ARG A 184 0.22 19.27 22.73
N THR A 185 -0.37 18.50 21.82
CA THR A 185 -1.54 18.90 21.03
C THR A 185 -2.88 18.52 21.67
N GLY A 186 -2.86 17.85 22.83
CA GLY A 186 -4.08 17.36 23.49
C GLY A 186 -4.78 16.24 22.71
N ALA A 187 -4.03 15.46 21.92
CA ALA A 187 -4.58 14.41 21.08
C ALA A 187 -5.34 13.33 21.86
N PHE A 188 -4.88 13.03 23.08
CA PHE A 188 -5.50 12.04 23.97
C PHE A 188 -6.78 12.52 24.65
N ASP A 189 -7.18 13.78 24.45
CA ASP A 189 -8.45 14.34 24.90
C ASP A 189 -9.52 14.37 23.81
N ARG A 190 -9.15 14.02 22.57
CA ARG A 190 -10.08 13.97 21.43
C ARG A 190 -11.00 12.75 21.50
N ALA A 191 -12.12 12.81 20.80
CA ALA A 191 -13.04 11.67 20.70
C ALA A 191 -12.43 10.50 19.91
N HIS A 192 -11.57 10.78 18.93
CA HIS A 192 -10.96 9.77 18.06
C HIS A 192 -9.44 9.95 17.93
N LEU A 193 -8.69 8.85 17.92
CA LEU A 193 -7.27 8.82 17.58
C LEU A 193 -7.03 7.78 16.48
N LEU A 194 -6.72 8.26 15.28
CA LEU A 194 -6.39 7.44 14.12
C LEU A 194 -4.89 7.19 14.04
N ILE A 195 -4.51 5.92 14.11
CA ILE A 195 -3.12 5.48 14.04
C ILE A 195 -2.90 4.89 12.65
N GLN A 196 -2.12 5.61 11.85
CA GLN A 196 -1.77 5.19 10.50
C GLN A 196 -0.41 4.52 10.45
N ALA A 197 -0.32 3.45 9.67
CA ALA A 197 0.94 2.88 9.22
C ALA A 197 1.28 3.44 7.83
N PRO A 198 2.31 4.30 7.70
CA PRO A 198 2.73 4.79 6.39
C PRO A 198 3.18 3.66 5.47
N ALA A 199 3.11 3.86 4.16
CA ALA A 199 3.70 2.99 3.17
C ALA A 199 5.08 3.50 2.75
N GLY A 200 6.08 2.62 2.74
CA GLY A 200 7.38 2.74 2.06
C GLY A 200 8.16 4.05 2.27
N THR A 201 7.77 5.10 1.52
CA THR A 201 8.33 6.45 1.53
C THR A 201 7.93 7.29 2.75
N GLY A 202 7.03 6.76 3.58
CA GLY A 202 6.34 7.54 4.60
C GLY A 202 4.98 8.06 4.14
N TYR A 203 4.42 7.54 3.03
CA TYR A 203 3.10 7.93 2.55
C TYR A 203 2.02 7.48 3.53
N ALA A 204 1.34 8.45 4.16
CA ALA A 204 0.13 8.24 4.93
C ALA A 204 -1.03 8.88 4.16
N ASN A 205 -2.09 8.11 3.88
CA ASN A 205 -3.20 8.60 3.05
C ASN A 205 -4.01 9.64 3.84
N SER A 206 -4.13 10.86 3.30
CA SER A 206 -4.93 11.94 3.89
C SER A 206 -6.44 11.70 3.78
N THR A 207 -6.92 10.97 2.78
CA THR A 207 -8.37 10.75 2.55
C THR A 207 -9.12 10.19 3.78
N PRO A 208 -8.71 9.08 4.42
CA PRO A 208 -9.37 8.59 5.64
C PRO A 208 -9.27 9.59 6.81
N VAL A 209 -8.21 10.40 6.85
CA VAL A 209 -8.02 11.45 7.86
C VAL A 209 -9.03 12.57 7.61
N ASP A 210 -9.20 13.01 6.37
CA ASP A 210 -10.18 14.04 6.01
C ASP A 210 -11.61 13.59 6.33
N VAL A 211 -11.96 12.33 6.02
CA VAL A 211 -13.27 11.77 6.38
C VAL A 211 -13.49 11.85 7.89
N LEU A 212 -12.48 11.46 8.68
CA LEU A 212 -12.55 11.51 10.13
C LEU A 212 -12.65 12.96 10.62
N GLU A 213 -11.82 13.87 10.12
CA GLU A 213 -11.83 15.29 10.49
C GLU A 213 -13.17 15.94 10.18
N ILE A 214 -13.71 15.70 8.98
CA ILE A 214 -14.99 16.26 8.53
C ILE A 214 -16.16 15.71 9.37
N LEU A 215 -16.28 14.39 9.51
CA LEU A 215 -17.44 13.78 10.17
C LEU A 215 -17.37 13.79 11.71
N SER A 216 -16.19 14.01 12.29
CA SER A 216 -16.03 14.24 13.74
C SER A 216 -16.08 15.73 14.12
N LEU A 217 -16.33 16.63 13.17
CA LEU A 217 -16.26 18.10 13.37
C LEU A 217 -14.89 18.57 13.90
N GLY A 218 -13.85 17.85 13.53
CA GLY A 218 -12.47 18.02 13.96
C GLY A 218 -12.14 17.48 15.35
N ASP A 219 -13.06 16.79 16.02
CA ASP A 219 -12.81 16.09 17.29
C ASP A 219 -12.05 14.77 17.11
N CYS A 220 -10.88 14.90 16.50
CA CYS A 220 -9.98 13.79 16.24
C CYS A 220 -8.51 14.21 16.24
N ALA A 221 -7.66 13.21 16.44
CA ALA A 221 -6.24 13.27 16.18
C ALA A 221 -5.83 12.15 15.23
N SER A 222 -4.82 12.40 14.41
CA SER A 222 -4.19 11.40 13.54
C SER A 222 -2.69 11.38 13.74
N VAL A 223 -2.10 10.19 13.80
CA VAL A 223 -0.66 9.98 13.99
C VAL A 223 -0.08 9.00 12.99
N ALA A 224 1.08 9.34 12.43
CA ALA A 224 1.87 8.44 11.61
C ALA A 224 3.38 8.60 11.89
N VAL A 225 4.12 7.50 11.89
CA VAL A 225 5.58 7.50 12.12
C VAL A 225 6.27 6.83 10.94
N GLY A 226 7.12 7.59 10.25
CA GLY A 226 7.87 7.13 9.09
C GLY A 226 9.01 6.18 9.46
N TYR A 227 9.17 5.11 8.68
CA TYR A 227 10.24 4.12 8.86
C TYR A 227 11.21 4.04 7.66
N GLY A 228 10.95 4.80 6.58
CA GLY A 228 11.71 4.75 5.35
C GLY A 228 11.41 5.89 4.39
N LEU A 229 12.28 6.04 3.37
CA LEU A 229 12.17 7.01 2.28
C LEU A 229 12.03 6.33 0.89
N LEU A 230 11.84 5.00 0.85
CA LEU A 230 11.87 4.23 -0.40
C LEU A 230 10.46 3.79 -0.83
N PRO A 231 10.12 3.83 -2.13
CA PRO A 231 8.83 3.36 -2.66
C PRO A 231 8.41 1.98 -2.12
N SER A 232 7.10 1.77 -1.96
CA SER A 232 6.50 0.60 -1.29
C SER A 232 7.03 -0.75 -1.81
N PHE A 233 7.08 -0.96 -3.14
CA PHE A 233 7.61 -2.21 -3.72
C PHE A 233 9.06 -2.51 -3.31
N LEU A 234 9.88 -1.47 -3.11
CA LEU A 234 11.29 -1.58 -2.71
C LEU A 234 11.48 -1.70 -1.18
N SER A 235 10.43 -1.41 -0.42
CA SER A 235 10.42 -1.44 1.04
C SER A 235 9.88 -2.75 1.63
N LEU A 236 9.58 -3.77 0.82
CA LEU A 236 9.12 -5.08 1.30
C LEU A 236 10.10 -5.74 2.29
N GLY A 237 11.40 -5.52 2.13
CA GLY A 237 12.42 -6.00 3.09
C GLY A 237 12.45 -5.23 4.43
N LYS A 238 11.70 -4.13 4.56
CA LYS A 238 11.63 -3.28 5.76
C LYS A 238 10.36 -3.51 6.58
N VAL A 239 9.50 -4.46 6.21
CA VAL A 239 8.24 -4.72 6.94
C VAL A 239 8.50 -5.02 8.42
N ALA A 240 9.57 -5.73 8.77
CA ALA A 240 9.88 -6.05 10.15
C ALA A 240 10.16 -4.80 11.03
N ILE A 241 10.99 -3.86 10.55
CA ILE A 241 11.31 -2.63 11.27
C ILE A 241 10.11 -1.65 11.29
N ALA A 242 9.32 -1.64 10.22
CA ALA A 242 8.10 -0.85 10.15
C ALA A 242 7.03 -1.36 11.13
N ALA A 243 6.85 -2.69 11.20
CA ALA A 243 5.94 -3.32 12.15
C ALA A 243 6.42 -3.15 13.60
N GLN A 244 7.74 -3.14 13.83
CA GLN A 244 8.30 -2.76 15.13
C GLN A 244 7.94 -1.32 15.49
N THR A 245 8.06 -0.39 14.55
CA THR A 245 7.67 1.03 14.77
C THR A 245 6.20 1.15 15.16
N GLN A 246 5.31 0.43 14.47
CA GLN A 246 3.89 0.42 14.81
C GLN A 246 3.62 -0.23 16.17
N ARG A 247 4.28 -1.34 16.52
CA ARG A 247 4.14 -1.95 17.86
C ARG A 247 4.59 -1.02 18.97
N GLU A 248 5.79 -0.42 18.84
CA GLU A 248 6.29 0.52 19.84
C GLU A 248 5.36 1.73 20.01
N LEU A 249 4.78 2.24 18.91
CA LEU A 249 3.78 3.31 18.97
C LEU A 249 2.50 2.87 19.70
N LEU A 250 1.97 1.67 19.40
CA LEU A 250 0.79 1.12 20.06
C LEU A 250 1.03 0.88 21.55
N ASP A 251 2.18 0.32 21.92
CA ASP A 251 2.59 0.09 23.30
C ASP A 251 2.67 1.40 24.08
N ALA A 252 3.27 2.44 23.47
CA ALA A 252 3.42 3.75 24.09
C ALA A 252 2.07 4.49 24.24
N ILE A 253 1.19 4.40 23.24
CA ILE A 253 -0.19 4.93 23.33
C ILE A 253 -0.97 4.19 24.42
N LEU A 254 -0.89 2.86 24.48
CA LEU A 254 -1.54 2.07 25.53
C LEU A 254 -1.05 2.44 26.93
N ALA A 255 0.25 2.71 27.08
CA ALA A 255 0.84 3.18 28.33
C ALA A 255 0.28 4.56 28.73
N GLU A 256 0.24 5.52 27.82
CA GLU A 256 -0.33 6.86 28.03
C GLU A 256 -1.81 6.80 28.43
N LEU A 257 -2.57 5.88 27.82
CA LEU A 257 -4.01 5.75 28.07
C LEU A 257 -4.34 4.98 29.35
N ARG A 258 -3.38 4.36 30.05
CA ARG A 258 -3.65 3.45 31.17
C ARG A 258 -4.48 4.12 32.27
N ASP A 259 -4.05 5.30 32.71
CA ASP A 259 -4.60 6.00 33.89
C ASP A 259 -5.57 7.13 33.53
N ARG A 260 -5.87 7.32 32.24
CA ARG A 260 -6.80 8.36 31.78
C ARG A 260 -8.25 7.93 32.02
N GLN A 261 -9.04 8.85 32.56
CA GLN A 261 -10.48 8.63 32.78
C GLN A 261 -11.27 8.65 31.47
N SER A 262 -10.94 9.58 30.57
CA SER A 262 -11.47 9.65 29.21
C SER A 262 -10.39 9.19 28.24
N LYS A 263 -10.76 8.32 27.29
CA LYS A 263 -9.83 7.77 26.29
C LYS A 263 -10.45 7.96 24.90
N PRO A 264 -9.66 8.36 23.89
CA PRO A 264 -10.13 8.41 22.51
C PRO A 264 -10.51 7.00 22.04
N ARG A 265 -11.45 6.92 21.10
CA ARG A 265 -11.64 5.71 20.31
C ARG A 265 -10.41 5.52 19.42
N LEU A 266 -9.66 4.44 19.66
CA LEU A 266 -8.49 4.09 18.87
C LEU A 266 -8.91 3.45 17.54
N LEU A 267 -8.46 4.02 16.44
CA LEU A 267 -8.74 3.57 15.09
C LEU A 267 -7.44 3.20 14.39
N LEU A 268 -7.41 2.09 13.67
CA LEU A 268 -6.27 1.71 12.84
C LEU A 268 -6.59 1.91 11.37
N TYR A 269 -5.64 2.48 10.63
CA TYR A 269 -5.67 2.50 9.17
C TYR A 269 -4.33 2.13 8.56
N GLY A 270 -4.37 1.30 7.54
CA GLY A 270 -3.22 1.05 6.68
C GLY A 270 -3.66 0.80 5.25
N GLU A 271 -2.83 1.22 4.31
CA GLU A 271 -3.07 1.02 2.88
C GLU A 271 -1.83 0.43 2.21
N SER A 272 -2.03 -0.54 1.32
CA SER A 272 -0.96 -1.19 0.58
C SER A 272 0.09 -1.79 1.52
N LEU A 273 1.36 -1.42 1.35
CA LEU A 273 2.41 -1.82 2.28
C LEU A 273 2.15 -1.35 3.73
N GLY A 274 1.50 -0.20 3.93
CA GLY A 274 1.10 0.28 5.25
C GLY A 274 0.14 -0.68 5.95
N ALA A 275 -0.83 -1.22 5.21
CA ALA A 275 -1.73 -2.26 5.72
C ALA A 275 -0.93 -3.49 6.18
N LYS A 276 -0.07 -4.04 5.30
CA LYS A 276 0.79 -5.18 5.63
C LYS A 276 1.71 -4.94 6.82
N VAL A 277 2.21 -3.72 6.97
CA VAL A 277 3.03 -3.30 8.13
C VAL A 277 2.22 -3.33 9.41
N GLN A 278 0.99 -2.80 9.37
CA GLN A 278 0.12 -2.75 10.54
C GLN A 278 -0.40 -4.14 10.92
N GLU A 279 -0.81 -4.96 9.96
CA GLU A 279 -1.17 -6.38 10.18
C GLU A 279 -0.01 -7.16 10.82
N ALA A 280 1.23 -6.93 10.37
CA ALA A 280 2.43 -7.52 10.96
C ALA A 280 2.76 -6.96 12.36
N ALA A 281 2.21 -5.80 12.73
CA ALA A 281 2.32 -5.22 14.07
C ALA A 281 1.34 -5.90 15.05
N VAL A 282 0.19 -6.36 14.56
CA VAL A 282 -0.86 -7.06 15.33
C VAL A 282 -1.10 -8.50 14.84
N PRO A 283 -0.06 -9.35 14.78
CA PRO A 283 -0.13 -10.65 14.11
C PRO A 283 -1.13 -11.65 14.71
N ALA A 284 -1.62 -11.43 15.93
CA ALA A 284 -2.68 -12.24 16.54
C ALA A 284 -4.10 -11.80 16.12
N GLY A 285 -4.24 -10.78 15.26
CA GLY A 285 -5.52 -10.30 14.75
C GLY A 285 -6.38 -9.74 15.89
N LEU A 286 -7.62 -10.24 16.03
CA LEU A 286 -8.57 -9.74 17.03
C LEU A 286 -8.03 -9.73 18.47
N LEU A 287 -7.18 -10.68 18.83
CA LEU A 287 -6.59 -10.74 20.18
C LEU A 287 -5.67 -9.55 20.47
N ASP A 288 -4.88 -9.10 19.49
CA ASP A 288 -4.03 -7.92 19.65
C ASP A 288 -4.89 -6.64 19.64
N LEU A 289 -5.95 -6.62 18.83
CA LEU A 289 -6.92 -5.51 18.83
C LEU A 289 -7.61 -5.37 20.20
N ASP A 290 -7.91 -6.47 20.88
CA ASP A 290 -8.41 -6.47 22.26
C ASP A 290 -7.35 -5.96 23.25
N ALA A 291 -6.11 -6.45 23.15
CA ALA A 291 -5.02 -6.07 24.04
C ALA A 291 -4.70 -4.57 23.97
N TYR A 292 -4.76 -3.98 22.77
CA TYR A 292 -4.53 -2.55 22.54
C TYR A 292 -5.78 -1.69 22.71
N GLY A 293 -6.97 -2.28 22.91
CA GLY A 293 -8.23 -1.52 22.99
C GLY A 293 -8.60 -0.82 21.68
N ILE A 294 -8.26 -1.41 20.54
CA ILE A 294 -8.58 -0.86 19.22
C ILE A 294 -10.09 -0.98 18.97
N ALA A 295 -10.77 0.14 18.74
CA ALA A 295 -12.19 0.12 18.44
C ALA A 295 -12.43 -0.53 17.08
N GLN A 296 -11.77 -0.02 16.03
CA GLN A 296 -11.96 -0.46 14.64
C GLN A 296 -10.66 -0.33 13.84
N ALA A 297 -10.51 -1.19 12.84
CA ALA A 297 -9.38 -1.22 11.91
C ALA A 297 -9.87 -1.29 10.46
N LEU A 298 -9.26 -0.49 9.59
CA LEU A 298 -9.48 -0.52 8.14
C LEU A 298 -8.15 -0.76 7.42
N TRP A 299 -8.06 -1.87 6.70
CA TRP A 299 -6.92 -2.22 5.86
C TRP A 299 -7.31 -2.25 4.40
N VAL A 300 -6.56 -1.53 3.57
CA VAL A 300 -6.91 -1.27 2.18
C VAL A 300 -5.84 -1.85 1.25
N GLY A 301 -6.24 -2.70 0.31
CA GLY A 301 -5.35 -3.21 -0.74
C GLY A 301 -4.08 -3.93 -0.22
N THR A 302 -4.17 -4.70 0.86
CA THR A 302 -3.00 -5.39 1.43
C THR A 302 -2.30 -6.28 0.39
N PRO A 303 -0.96 -6.17 0.20
CA PRO A 303 -0.21 -7.08 -0.65
C PRO A 303 -0.42 -8.54 -0.25
N GLY A 304 -1.03 -9.30 -1.15
CA GLY A 304 -1.58 -10.61 -0.85
C GLY A 304 -0.56 -11.73 -0.67
N GLY A 305 -1.09 -12.95 -0.65
CA GLY A 305 -0.34 -14.19 -0.41
C GLY A 305 -0.64 -14.78 0.96
N LYS A 306 0.01 -15.90 1.28
CA LYS A 306 -0.33 -16.74 2.44
C LYS A 306 -0.44 -15.99 3.78
N VAL A 307 0.45 -15.04 4.04
CA VAL A 307 0.43 -14.27 5.30
C VAL A 307 -0.83 -13.40 5.41
N ALA A 308 -1.24 -12.74 4.32
CA ALA A 308 -2.47 -11.95 4.30
C ALA A 308 -3.70 -12.85 4.42
N ASP A 309 -3.72 -14.00 3.72
CA ASP A 309 -4.81 -14.98 3.81
C ASP A 309 -4.95 -15.52 5.26
N GLU A 310 -3.84 -15.78 5.94
CA GLU A 310 -3.82 -16.20 7.36
C GLU A 310 -4.28 -15.09 8.31
N PHE A 311 -3.93 -13.84 8.03
CA PHE A 311 -4.39 -12.69 8.83
C PHE A 311 -5.89 -12.47 8.71
N HIS A 312 -6.44 -12.53 7.49
CA HIS A 312 -7.90 -12.54 7.24
C HIS A 312 -8.59 -13.64 8.06
N ALA A 313 -8.04 -14.86 8.07
CA ALA A 313 -8.61 -15.95 8.84
C ALA A 313 -8.63 -15.68 10.36
N ARG A 314 -7.60 -15.03 10.91
CA ARG A 314 -7.54 -14.62 12.33
C ARG A 314 -8.58 -13.54 12.68
N CYS A 315 -8.97 -12.73 11.71
CA CYS A 315 -9.97 -11.67 11.89
C CYS A 315 -11.40 -12.09 11.58
N SER A 316 -11.60 -13.28 11.02
CA SER A 316 -12.87 -13.77 10.45
C SER A 316 -14.10 -13.72 11.36
N GLN A 317 -13.92 -13.73 12.68
CA GLN A 317 -15.05 -13.62 13.64
C GLN A 317 -15.66 -12.22 13.72
N SER A 318 -14.93 -11.19 13.30
CA SER A 318 -15.38 -9.79 13.36
C SER A 318 -14.80 -8.96 12.21
N SER A 319 -14.73 -9.57 11.01
CA SER A 319 -14.24 -8.89 9.82
C SER A 319 -15.25 -8.91 8.67
N ILE A 320 -15.18 -7.90 7.82
CA ILE A 320 -15.84 -7.86 6.51
C ILE A 320 -14.83 -7.44 5.44
N THR A 321 -14.95 -8.05 4.26
CA THR A 321 -14.18 -7.67 3.08
C THR A 321 -15.15 -7.13 2.04
N VAL A 322 -14.91 -5.90 1.58
CA VAL A 322 -15.68 -5.25 0.53
C VAL A 322 -14.74 -4.84 -0.60
N ASP A 323 -15.19 -5.01 -1.83
CA ASP A 323 -14.60 -4.47 -3.06
C ASP A 323 -15.14 -3.06 -3.36
N ARG A 324 -16.36 -2.73 -2.92
CA ARG A 324 -16.96 -1.41 -3.19
C ARG A 324 -18.04 -1.02 -2.16
N PRO A 325 -18.36 0.28 -2.03
CA PRO A 325 -19.34 0.78 -1.06
C PRO A 325 -20.71 0.10 -1.12
N GLU A 326 -21.17 -0.33 -2.29
CA GLU A 326 -22.49 -0.98 -2.45
C GLU A 326 -22.58 -2.34 -1.75
N GLN A 327 -21.46 -2.91 -1.31
CA GLN A 327 -21.42 -4.16 -0.55
C GLN A 327 -21.48 -3.93 0.96
N ILE A 328 -21.43 -2.68 1.43
CA ILE A 328 -21.60 -2.35 2.85
C ILE A 328 -23.03 -2.73 3.27
N PRO A 329 -23.21 -3.58 4.29
CA PRO A 329 -24.53 -3.93 4.79
C PRO A 329 -25.31 -2.69 5.22
N ALA A 330 -26.59 -2.63 4.85
CA ALA A 330 -27.49 -1.54 5.27
C ALA A 330 -27.73 -1.56 6.80
N ASP A 331 -27.72 -2.75 7.41
CA ASP A 331 -27.81 -2.94 8.85
C ASP A 331 -26.42 -3.36 9.39
N LEU A 332 -25.90 -2.53 10.29
CA LEU A 332 -24.61 -2.73 10.98
C LEU A 332 -24.81 -2.84 12.49
N THR A 333 -25.93 -3.42 12.94
CA THR A 333 -26.19 -3.69 14.37
C THR A 333 -25.06 -4.52 14.99
N ASP A 334 -24.62 -5.59 14.32
CA ASP A 334 -23.44 -6.39 14.70
C ASP A 334 -22.19 -5.94 13.93
N ARG A 335 -21.81 -4.67 14.09
CA ARG A 335 -20.74 -4.05 13.29
C ARG A 335 -19.40 -4.81 13.43
N PRO A 336 -18.76 -5.20 12.31
CA PRO A 336 -17.43 -5.79 12.35
C PRO A 336 -16.38 -4.76 12.82
N ARG A 337 -15.41 -5.22 13.60
CA ARG A 337 -14.28 -4.39 14.06
C ARG A 337 -13.20 -4.24 13.00
N VAL A 338 -13.10 -5.20 12.10
CA VAL A 338 -12.09 -5.23 11.04
C VAL A 338 -12.75 -5.07 9.67
N TRP A 339 -12.24 -4.14 8.88
CA TRP A 339 -12.69 -3.90 7.52
C TRP A 339 -11.51 -4.09 6.57
N PHE A 340 -11.72 -4.88 5.52
CA PHE A 340 -10.83 -4.98 4.39
C PHE A 340 -11.50 -4.33 3.18
N LEU A 341 -10.84 -3.33 2.60
CA LEU A 341 -11.23 -2.77 1.31
C LEU A 341 -10.25 -3.29 0.26
N GLU A 342 -10.69 -4.25 -0.55
CA GLU A 342 -9.84 -4.97 -1.49
C GLU A 342 -10.56 -5.09 -2.83
N HIS A 343 -10.05 -4.41 -3.86
CA HIS A 343 -10.65 -4.58 -5.18
C HIS A 343 -10.43 -5.99 -5.70
N ASP A 344 -11.49 -6.54 -6.31
CA ASP A 344 -11.44 -7.88 -6.87
C ASP A 344 -10.34 -8.02 -7.92
N GLY A 345 -10.16 -6.98 -8.73
CA GLY A 345 -9.12 -6.85 -9.73
C GLY A 345 -7.84 -6.14 -9.26
N ASP A 346 -7.60 -5.94 -7.95
CA ASP A 346 -6.36 -5.29 -7.50
C ASP A 346 -5.15 -6.21 -7.69
N PRO A 347 -4.22 -5.91 -8.63
CA PRO A 347 -3.05 -6.75 -8.81
C PRO A 347 -2.14 -6.82 -7.58
N VAL A 348 -2.15 -5.83 -6.67
CA VAL A 348 -1.36 -5.87 -5.43
C VAL A 348 -1.90 -6.94 -4.47
N VAL A 349 -3.22 -7.05 -4.33
CA VAL A 349 -3.88 -8.08 -3.50
C VAL A 349 -3.80 -9.46 -4.19
N ARG A 350 -3.89 -9.49 -5.52
CA ARG A 350 -3.92 -10.74 -6.29
C ARG A 350 -2.54 -11.32 -6.58
N PHE A 351 -1.48 -10.52 -6.58
CA PHE A 351 -0.12 -10.98 -6.79
C PHE A 351 0.36 -11.87 -5.64
N ARG A 352 0.80 -13.08 -5.98
CA ARG A 352 1.34 -14.05 -5.02
C ARG A 352 2.34 -14.99 -5.68
N PRO A 353 3.40 -15.43 -4.98
CA PRO A 353 4.42 -16.32 -5.54
C PRO A 353 3.85 -17.61 -6.14
N GLU A 354 2.75 -18.11 -5.59
CA GLU A 354 2.08 -19.35 -6.01
C GLU A 354 1.56 -19.29 -7.45
N LEU A 355 1.36 -18.10 -8.03
CA LEU A 355 0.95 -17.97 -9.45
C LEU A 355 1.95 -18.62 -10.43
N LEU A 356 3.20 -18.84 -10.00
CA LEU A 356 4.22 -19.53 -10.78
C LEU A 356 3.80 -20.95 -11.15
N ASN A 357 3.14 -21.67 -10.24
CA ASN A 357 2.89 -23.11 -10.38
C ASN A 357 1.49 -23.56 -9.93
N GLN A 358 0.66 -22.67 -9.41
CA GLN A 358 -0.70 -22.96 -8.96
C GLN A 358 -1.70 -21.95 -9.52
N SER A 359 -2.84 -22.46 -9.97
CA SER A 359 -3.98 -21.62 -10.35
C SER A 359 -4.54 -20.94 -9.12
N PRO A 360 -4.72 -19.61 -9.12
CA PRO A 360 -5.29 -18.91 -7.98
C PRO A 360 -6.80 -19.09 -7.92
N PHE A 361 -7.37 -18.94 -6.71
CA PHE A 361 -8.82 -19.06 -6.49
C PHE A 361 -9.64 -18.02 -7.28
N TRP A 362 -9.07 -16.85 -7.58
CA TRP A 362 -9.73 -15.77 -8.32
C TRP A 362 -9.68 -15.95 -9.85
N LEU A 363 -8.92 -16.94 -10.36
CA LEU A 363 -8.99 -17.40 -11.75
C LEU A 363 -9.68 -18.75 -11.92
N ASP A 364 -10.27 -19.31 -10.85
CA ASP A 364 -11.02 -20.56 -10.90
C ASP A 364 -12.16 -20.47 -11.95
N PRO A 365 -12.15 -21.31 -13.01
CA PRO A 365 -13.18 -21.27 -14.04
C PRO A 365 -14.55 -21.77 -13.55
N ALA A 366 -14.62 -22.42 -12.38
CA ALA A 366 -15.87 -22.88 -11.79
C ALA A 366 -16.58 -21.81 -10.94
N LYS A 367 -15.96 -20.64 -10.73
CA LYS A 367 -16.50 -19.55 -9.89
C LYS A 367 -16.73 -18.28 -10.72
N PRO A 368 -17.73 -17.45 -10.34
CA PRO A 368 -17.90 -16.14 -10.94
C PRO A 368 -16.62 -15.29 -10.84
N ARG A 369 -16.34 -14.49 -11.87
CA ARG A 369 -15.26 -13.49 -11.80
C ARG A 369 -15.66 -12.35 -10.86
N GLY A 370 -14.69 -11.90 -10.08
CA GLY A 370 -14.79 -10.67 -9.32
C GLY A 370 -14.78 -9.43 -10.23
N ARG A 371 -15.19 -8.28 -9.70
CA ARG A 371 -15.22 -7.02 -10.44
C ARG A 371 -13.84 -6.70 -11.03
N ASN A 372 -13.81 -6.18 -12.26
CA ASN A 372 -12.59 -5.77 -12.98
C ASN A 372 -11.58 -6.90 -13.26
N ILE A 373 -11.91 -8.18 -13.04
CA ILE A 373 -11.12 -9.32 -13.53
C ILE A 373 -11.60 -9.65 -14.95
N PRO A 374 -10.73 -9.60 -15.99
CA PRO A 374 -11.17 -9.91 -17.35
C PRO A 374 -11.63 -11.37 -17.51
N GLU A 375 -12.81 -11.59 -18.10
CA GLU A 375 -13.32 -12.94 -18.41
C GLU A 375 -12.37 -13.76 -19.30
N SER A 376 -11.63 -13.08 -20.18
CA SER A 376 -10.64 -13.71 -21.05
C SER A 376 -9.35 -14.13 -20.33
N MET A 377 -9.15 -13.69 -19.09
CA MET A 377 -7.93 -14.01 -18.33
C MET A 377 -8.03 -15.44 -17.79
N THR A 378 -7.08 -16.27 -18.21
CA THR A 378 -6.93 -17.65 -17.76
C THR A 378 -5.56 -17.84 -17.13
N TRP A 379 -5.48 -18.63 -16.07
CA TRP A 379 -4.19 -18.93 -15.46
C TRP A 379 -3.33 -19.77 -16.41
N VAL A 380 -2.10 -19.32 -16.62
CA VAL A 380 -1.05 -20.02 -17.36
C VAL A 380 0.21 -19.98 -16.48
N PRO A 381 0.78 -21.16 -16.11
CA PRO A 381 1.96 -21.23 -15.26
C PRO A 381 3.08 -20.29 -15.72
N TRP A 382 3.69 -19.58 -14.77
CA TRP A 382 4.71 -18.52 -14.97
C TRP A 382 4.26 -17.29 -15.77
N VAL A 383 3.44 -17.44 -16.82
CA VAL A 383 2.95 -16.33 -17.65
C VAL A 383 2.05 -15.42 -16.85
N THR A 384 1.07 -15.96 -16.13
CA THR A 384 0.16 -15.17 -15.30
C THR A 384 0.91 -14.48 -14.15
N TRP A 385 1.91 -15.14 -13.56
CA TRP A 385 2.77 -14.49 -12.56
C TRP A 385 3.48 -13.26 -13.15
N ALA A 386 4.07 -13.38 -14.35
CA ALA A 386 4.75 -12.27 -15.02
C ALA A 386 3.78 -11.16 -15.42
N GLN A 387 2.58 -11.51 -15.91
CA GLN A 387 1.52 -10.55 -16.23
C GLN A 387 1.09 -9.76 -14.99
N VAL A 388 0.75 -10.44 -13.89
CA VAL A 388 0.29 -9.77 -12.67
C VAL A 388 1.42 -8.96 -12.03
N LEU A 389 2.69 -9.37 -12.17
CA LEU A 389 3.83 -8.53 -11.75
C LEU A 389 3.86 -7.21 -12.53
N VAL A 390 3.65 -7.25 -13.85
CA VAL A 390 3.54 -6.02 -14.65
C VAL A 390 2.30 -5.23 -14.27
N ASP A 391 1.17 -5.88 -13.99
CA ASP A 391 -0.03 -5.20 -13.48
C ASP A 391 0.28 -4.42 -12.20
N VAL A 392 1.00 -5.01 -11.23
CA VAL A 392 1.43 -4.33 -9.98
C VAL A 392 2.23 -3.05 -10.28
N LEU A 393 3.10 -3.06 -11.29
CA LEU A 393 3.90 -1.89 -11.66
C LEU A 393 3.06 -0.72 -12.22
N TYR A 394 1.87 -1.02 -12.78
CA TYR A 394 0.96 -0.03 -13.34
C TYR A 394 -0.29 0.19 -12.49
N ALA A 395 -0.42 -0.51 -11.37
CA ALA A 395 -1.60 -0.50 -10.50
C ALA A 395 -1.83 0.84 -9.80
N THR A 396 -0.76 1.62 -9.61
CA THR A 396 -0.78 2.92 -8.91
C THR A 396 -0.70 4.10 -9.88
N ASN A 397 -1.03 3.89 -11.17
CA ASN A 397 -1.02 4.98 -12.15
C ASN A 397 -2.31 5.82 -12.04
N VAL A 398 -2.43 6.53 -10.92
CA VAL A 398 -3.55 7.43 -10.62
C VAL A 398 -3.40 8.74 -11.39
N LYS A 399 -4.51 9.19 -11.98
CA LYS A 399 -4.61 10.51 -12.61
C LYS A 399 -5.46 11.42 -11.71
N PRO A 400 -4.99 12.63 -11.38
CA PRO A 400 -5.81 13.60 -10.68
C PRO A 400 -7.13 13.84 -11.42
N GLY A 401 -8.25 13.85 -10.68
CA GLY A 401 -9.59 14.03 -11.25
C GLY A 401 -10.22 12.76 -11.85
N ASP A 402 -9.46 11.68 -12.02
CA ASP A 402 -9.96 10.39 -12.53
C ASP A 402 -10.07 9.39 -11.37
N PHE A 403 -11.29 9.00 -11.03
CA PHE A 403 -11.61 8.21 -9.83
C PHE A 403 -12.43 6.98 -10.25
N GLN A 404 -11.76 5.94 -10.75
CA GLN A 404 -12.43 4.83 -11.43
C GLN A 404 -12.75 3.63 -10.54
N SER A 405 -12.29 3.59 -9.28
CA SER A 405 -12.39 2.39 -8.43
C SER A 405 -11.80 1.17 -9.17
N LEU A 406 -10.56 1.30 -9.62
CA LEU A 406 -9.89 0.33 -10.49
C LEU A 406 -8.47 0.04 -10.01
N GLY A 407 -8.10 -1.24 -10.03
CA GLY A 407 -6.76 -1.67 -9.61
C GLY A 407 -6.50 -1.27 -8.16
N HIS A 408 -5.40 -0.57 -7.92
CA HIS A 408 -4.98 -0.13 -6.59
C HIS A 408 -5.40 1.33 -6.27
N ASP A 409 -6.36 1.90 -7.00
CA ASP A 409 -6.93 3.23 -6.73
C ASP A 409 -8.25 3.12 -5.96
N TYR A 410 -8.19 3.32 -4.64
CA TYR A 410 -9.32 3.23 -3.71
C TYR A 410 -10.00 4.57 -3.41
N ARG A 411 -9.54 5.68 -4.00
CA ARG A 411 -10.01 7.04 -3.65
C ARG A 411 -11.51 7.25 -3.87
N ALA A 412 -12.09 6.53 -4.83
CA ALA A 412 -13.52 6.58 -5.13
C ALA A 412 -14.39 5.88 -4.07
N ASP A 413 -13.79 5.03 -3.24
CA ASP A 413 -14.50 4.12 -2.33
C ASP A 413 -14.26 4.49 -0.85
N LEU A 414 -13.14 5.16 -0.56
CA LEU A 414 -12.70 5.47 0.79
C LEU A 414 -13.69 6.34 1.57
N GLY A 415 -14.39 7.30 0.96
CA GLY A 415 -15.32 8.17 1.70
C GLY A 415 -16.42 7.37 2.40
N ALA A 416 -17.14 6.56 1.64
CA ALA A 416 -18.17 5.66 2.16
C ALA A 416 -17.61 4.55 3.08
N VAL A 417 -16.50 3.91 2.68
CA VAL A 417 -15.95 2.77 3.44
C VAL A 417 -15.35 3.22 4.76
N VAL A 418 -14.64 4.35 4.82
CA VAL A 418 -14.10 4.91 6.08
C VAL A 418 -15.25 5.33 7.02
N THR A 419 -16.29 5.96 6.47
CA THR A 419 -17.49 6.34 7.23
C THR A 419 -18.11 5.12 7.91
N ALA A 420 -18.28 4.02 7.18
CA ALA A 420 -18.80 2.77 7.73
C ALA A 420 -17.80 2.10 8.68
N ALA A 421 -16.54 1.97 8.29
CA ALA A 421 -15.52 1.26 9.05
C ALA A 421 -15.24 1.90 10.41
N PHE A 422 -15.35 3.23 10.53
CA PHE A 422 -15.10 3.97 11.77
C PHE A 422 -16.38 4.40 12.52
N ALA A 423 -17.54 3.92 12.06
CA ALA A 423 -18.85 4.21 12.64
C ALA A 423 -19.10 5.73 12.82
N LEU A 424 -18.78 6.49 11.77
CA LEU A 424 -18.97 7.94 11.73
C LEU A 424 -20.41 8.28 11.34
N ASN A 425 -20.95 9.33 11.93
CA ASN A 425 -22.32 9.75 11.67
C ASN A 425 -22.43 10.39 10.28
N SER A 426 -23.33 9.87 9.47
CA SER A 426 -23.62 10.42 8.15
C SER A 426 -25.05 10.13 7.74
N ASN A 427 -25.59 10.97 6.86
CA ASN A 427 -26.88 10.76 6.19
C ASN A 427 -26.65 10.89 4.67
N PRO A 428 -27.63 10.53 3.81
CA PRO A 428 -27.43 10.52 2.37
C PRO A 428 -26.94 11.86 1.76
N GLU A 429 -27.41 12.99 2.30
CA GLU A 429 -26.99 14.31 1.81
C GLU A 429 -25.57 14.68 2.26
N VAL A 430 -25.23 14.37 3.51
CA VAL A 430 -23.86 14.53 4.04
C VAL A 430 -22.88 13.64 3.27
N ALA A 431 -23.23 12.37 3.03
CA ALA A 431 -22.41 11.43 2.27
C ALA A 431 -22.15 11.94 0.84
N LYS A 432 -23.16 12.48 0.17
CA LYS A 432 -23.01 13.06 -1.17
C LYS A 432 -22.06 14.27 -1.17
N ARG A 433 -22.19 15.19 -0.21
CA ARG A 433 -21.30 16.35 -0.10
C ARG A 433 -19.89 15.95 0.30
N LEU A 434 -19.73 14.94 1.15
CA LEU A 434 -18.44 14.37 1.52
C LEU A 434 -17.72 13.84 0.28
N GLU A 435 -18.35 12.99 -0.51
CA GLU A 435 -17.76 12.45 -1.74
C GLU A 435 -17.36 13.54 -2.74
N GLN A 436 -18.19 14.58 -2.88
CA GLN A 436 -17.84 15.75 -3.68
C GLN A 436 -16.58 16.44 -3.15
N ARG A 437 -16.55 16.74 -1.84
CA ARG A 437 -15.44 17.49 -1.23
C ARG A 437 -14.13 16.71 -1.24
N LEU A 438 -14.15 15.40 -0.98
CA LEU A 438 -12.95 14.56 -1.05
C LEU A 438 -12.31 14.58 -2.44
N ARG A 439 -13.13 14.56 -3.51
CA ARG A 439 -12.63 14.67 -4.89
C ARG A 439 -12.03 16.03 -5.18
N GLU A 440 -12.64 17.10 -4.69
CA GLU A 440 -12.11 18.47 -4.80
C GLU A 440 -10.76 18.61 -4.07
N LEU A 441 -10.66 18.10 -2.84
CA LEU A 441 -9.42 18.10 -2.04
C LEU A 441 -8.30 17.31 -2.71
N GLU A 442 -8.59 16.16 -3.30
CA GLU A 442 -7.60 15.35 -4.02
C GLU A 442 -7.06 16.08 -5.27
N VAL A 443 -7.92 16.77 -6.01
CA VAL A 443 -7.51 17.59 -7.16
C VAL A 443 -6.65 18.77 -6.71
N ASP A 444 -7.03 19.47 -5.64
CA ASP A 444 -6.24 20.56 -5.08
C ASP A 444 -4.84 20.09 -4.67
N ARG A 445 -4.76 18.96 -3.93
CA ARG A 445 -3.49 18.35 -3.53
C ARG A 445 -2.59 18.03 -4.71
N ALA A 446 -3.13 17.41 -5.74
CA ALA A 446 -2.37 17.10 -6.94
C ALA A 446 -1.83 18.37 -7.60
N SER A 447 -2.63 19.43 -7.68
CA SER A 447 -2.17 20.71 -8.25
C SER A 447 -1.00 21.32 -7.47
N ARG A 448 -0.98 21.18 -6.14
CA ARG A 448 0.10 21.65 -5.26
C ARG A 448 1.40 20.87 -5.44
N ILE A 449 1.33 19.65 -5.95
CA ILE A 449 2.49 18.82 -6.31
C ILE A 449 2.99 19.20 -7.73
N GLU A 450 2.08 19.36 -8.70
CA GLU A 450 2.42 19.54 -10.12
C GLU A 450 3.06 20.90 -10.47
N VAL A 451 2.94 21.93 -9.64
CA VAL A 451 3.58 23.25 -9.85
C VAL A 451 5.13 23.18 -9.85
N SER A 452 5.72 21.99 -9.70
CA SER A 452 7.17 21.74 -9.75
C SER A 452 7.76 21.43 -11.14
N ALA A 453 7.09 21.75 -12.26
CA ALA A 453 7.61 21.48 -13.61
C ALA A 453 8.36 22.66 -14.24
#